data_AF-A0A353H5T5-F1
#
_entry.id   AF-A0A353H5T5-F1
#
_cell.length_a   1.000
_cell.length_b   1.000
_cell.length_c   1.000
_cell.angle_alpha   90.00
_cell.angle_beta   90.00
_cell.angle_gamma   90.00
#
_symmetry.space_group_name_H-M   'P 1'
#
loop_
_entity.id
_entity.type
_entity.pdbx_description
1 polymer ?
#
loop_
_entity_poly.entity_id
_entity_poly.type
_entity_poly.pdbx_seq_one_letter_code
_entity_poly.pdbx_strand_id
1 'polypeptide(L)'
;MVPFQVIDIGKEITEAQASLVENAFTEDTHSGLFRRLSITTKHYRQAQKWISSRKTALRTLDALHLACCFGAGIEIVTCDEVLASSADVLGVPCRFVADMEIVSI
;
A
#
# COMPACT_ATOMS: atom_id res chain seq x y z
N MET A 1 11.12 3.70 25.53
CA MET A 1 10.33 4.74 24.84
C MET A 1 11.23 5.37 23.78
N VAL A 2 11.14 4.88 22.54
CA VAL A 2 11.91 5.42 21.41
C VAL A 2 11.13 6.64 20.89
N PRO A 3 11.77 7.80 20.66
CA PRO A 3 11.05 8.96 20.16
C PRO A 3 10.50 8.67 18.76
N PHE A 4 9.21 8.93 18.56
CA PHE A 4 8.56 8.84 17.25
C PHE A 4 9.16 9.93 16.36
N GLN A 5 9.99 9.54 15.39
CA GLN A 5 10.47 10.47 14.36
C GLN A 5 9.41 10.56 13.28
N VAL A 6 8.85 11.77 13.12
CA VAL A 6 8.02 12.09 11.95
C VAL A 6 8.93 12.04 10.73
N ILE A 7 8.71 11.05 9.87
CA ILE A 7 9.38 10.95 8.58
C ILE A 7 8.63 11.88 7.62
N ASP A 8 9.31 12.91 7.14
CA ASP A 8 8.82 13.73 6.03
C ASP A 8 8.82 12.88 4.75
N ILE A 9 7.66 12.31 4.45
CA ILE A 9 7.38 11.45 3.28
C ILE A 9 7.57 12.16 1.92
N GLY A 10 7.81 13.48 1.91
CA GLY A 10 8.13 14.25 0.70
C GLY A 10 9.62 14.23 0.32
N LYS A 11 10.50 13.69 1.17
CA LYS A 11 11.94 13.58 0.93
C LYS A 11 12.41 12.14 1.01
N GLU A 12 13.49 11.82 0.28
CA GLU A 12 14.17 10.53 0.43
C GLU A 12 14.56 10.32 1.89
N ILE A 13 14.25 9.13 2.40
CA ILE A 13 14.57 8.75 3.77
C ILE A 13 16.07 8.45 3.89
N THR A 14 16.64 8.78 5.05
CA THR A 14 18.02 8.37 5.37
C THR A 14 18.10 6.88 5.68
N GLU A 15 19.28 6.29 5.58
CA GLU A 15 19.52 4.89 5.94
C GLU A 15 19.07 4.57 7.38
N ALA A 16 19.30 5.50 8.31
CA ALA A 16 18.87 5.35 9.70
C ALA A 16 17.34 5.31 9.82
N GLN A 17 16.63 6.17 9.08
CA GLN A 17 15.16 6.15 9.03
C GLN A 17 14.63 4.89 8.36
N ALA A 18 15.28 4.42 7.28
CA ALA A 18 14.93 3.17 6.61
C ALA A 18 15.05 1.98 7.57
N SER A 19 16.17 1.89 8.30
CA SER A 19 16.39 0.85 9.32
C SER A 19 15.33 0.89 10.43
N LEU A 20 14.90 2.08 10.87
CA LEU A 20 13.84 2.21 11.87
C LEU A 20 12.49 1.68 11.36
N VAL A 21 12.11 2.05 10.13
CA VAL A 21 10.87 1.58 9.50
C VAL A 21 10.89 0.06 9.29
N GLU A 22 12.01 -0.48 8.83
CA GLU A 22 12.16 -1.92 8.60
C GLU A 22 12.04 -2.73 9.90
N ASN A 23 12.67 -2.26 10.98
CA ASN A 23 12.59 -2.91 12.29
C ASN A 23 11.16 -2.87 12.84
N ALA A 24 10.49 -1.70 12.79
CA ALA A 24 9.10 -1.56 13.25
C ALA A 24 8.15 -2.48 12.46
N PHE A 25 8.25 -2.48 11.12
CA PHE A 25 7.45 -3.33 10.27
C PHE A 25 7.67 -4.83 10.54
N THR A 26 8.93 -5.22 10.80
CA THR A 26 9.30 -6.59 11.14
C THR A 26 8.67 -7.01 12.47
N GLU A 27 8.74 -6.16 13.50
CA GLU A 27 8.13 -6.40 14.81
C GLU A 27 6.61 -6.49 14.72
N ASP A 28 5.95 -5.60 13.97
CA ASP A 28 4.50 -5.61 13.74
C ASP A 28 4.05 -6.87 12.99
N THR A 29 4.86 -7.36 12.06
CA THR A 29 4.61 -8.63 11.37
C THR A 29 4.76 -9.82 12.31
N HIS A 30 5.80 -9.82 13.16
CA HIS A 30 6.05 -10.90 14.13
C HIS A 30 5.01 -10.94 15.25
N SER A 31 4.52 -9.78 15.69
CA SER A 31 3.48 -9.66 16.72
C SER A 31 2.07 -9.94 16.19
N GLY A 32 1.91 -10.10 14.87
CA GLY A 32 0.64 -10.44 14.23
C GLY A 32 -0.28 -9.25 13.98
N LEU A 33 0.21 -8.01 14.16
CA LEU A 33 -0.52 -6.79 13.79
C LEU A 33 -0.73 -6.72 12.27
N PHE A 34 0.23 -7.23 11.49
CA PHE A 34 0.11 -7.33 10.04
C PHE A 34 -0.01 -8.77 9.55
N ARG A 35 -1.01 -8.99 8.69
CA ARG A 35 -1.16 -10.24 7.92
C ARG A 35 -0.56 -10.07 6.53
N ARG A 36 0.41 -10.91 6.19
CA ARG A 36 1.00 -10.95 4.84
C ARG A 36 0.17 -11.80 3.90
N LEU A 37 -0.14 -11.27 2.72
CA LEU A 37 -0.83 -11.99 1.66
C LEU A 37 0.19 -12.53 0.64
N SER A 38 0.06 -13.81 0.29
CA SER A 38 0.89 -14.40 -0.76
C SER A 38 0.46 -13.86 -2.12
N ILE A 39 1.43 -13.39 -2.90
CA ILE A 39 1.21 -13.02 -4.29
C ILE A 39 1.21 -14.27 -5.15
N THR A 40 0.21 -14.40 -6.02
CA THR A 40 0.08 -15.55 -6.92
C THR A 40 0.10 -15.10 -8.38
N THR A 41 0.30 -16.04 -9.32
CA THR A 41 0.19 -15.78 -10.76
C THR A 41 -1.14 -15.15 -11.16
N LYS A 42 -2.22 -15.38 -10.40
CA LYS A 42 -3.53 -14.75 -10.67
C LYS A 42 -3.45 -13.23 -10.49
N HIS A 43 -2.75 -12.74 -9.46
CA HIS A 43 -2.57 -11.30 -9.22
C HIS A 43 -1.76 -10.66 -10.35
N TYR A 44 -0.65 -11.29 -10.76
CA TYR A 44 0.15 -10.80 -11.89
C TYR A 44 -0.65 -10.70 -13.20
N ARG A 45 -1.43 -11.74 -13.52
CA ARG A 45 -2.28 -11.74 -14.72
C ARG A 45 -3.35 -10.65 -14.66
N GLN A 46 -3.94 -10.41 -13.48
CA GLN A 46 -4.94 -9.37 -13.31
C GLN A 46 -4.32 -7.97 -13.47
N ALA A 47 -3.17 -7.72 -12.83
CA ALA A 47 -2.43 -6.48 -12.99
C ALA A 47 -2.04 -6.21 -14.44
N GLN A 48 -1.53 -7.24 -15.15
CA GLN A 48 -1.20 -7.14 -16.57
C GLN A 48 -2.42 -6.76 -17.42
N LYS A 49 -3.60 -7.36 -17.15
CA LYS A 49 -4.84 -7.01 -17.85
C LYS A 49 -5.21 -5.54 -17.65
N TRP A 50 -5.13 -5.03 -16.43
CA TRP A 50 -5.48 -3.64 -16.13
C TRP A 50 -4.51 -2.65 -16.78
N ILE A 51 -3.20 -2.87 -16.67
CA ILE A 51 -2.19 -2.04 -17.35
C ILE A 51 -2.42 -2.05 -18.87
N SER A 52 -2.67 -3.24 -19.44
CA SER A 52 -2.89 -3.40 -20.88
C SER A 52 -4.18 -2.72 -21.36
N SER A 53 -5.17 -2.53 -20.48
CA SER A 53 -6.42 -1.85 -20.80
C SER A 53 -6.28 -0.33 -20.92
N ARG A 54 -5.20 0.26 -20.39
CA ARG A 54 -4.90 1.70 -20.42
C ARG A 54 -6.04 2.61 -19.91
N LYS A 55 -6.92 2.08 -19.05
CA LYS A 55 -8.04 2.83 -18.45
C LYS A 55 -7.64 3.72 -17.28
N THR A 56 -6.45 3.51 -16.73
CA THR A 56 -5.93 4.16 -15.51
C THR A 56 -4.47 4.52 -15.69
N ALA A 57 -3.95 5.48 -14.91
CA ALA A 57 -2.55 5.89 -14.92
C ALA A 57 -1.61 4.99 -14.08
N LEU A 58 -2.05 3.78 -13.73
CA LEU A 58 -1.33 2.85 -12.83
C LEU A 58 0.08 2.51 -13.33
N ARG A 59 1.03 2.49 -12.39
CA ARG A 59 2.33 1.84 -12.58
C ARG A 59 2.21 0.34 -12.29
N THR A 60 3.24 -0.42 -12.65
CA THR A 60 3.24 -1.88 -12.53
C THR A 60 2.95 -2.37 -11.11
N LEU A 61 3.57 -1.76 -10.09
CA LEU A 61 3.40 -2.16 -8.69
C LEU A 61 2.01 -1.77 -8.16
N ASP A 62 1.51 -0.58 -8.51
CA ASP A 62 0.18 -0.11 -8.14
C ASP A 62 -0.91 -1.08 -8.62
N ALA A 63 -0.83 -1.50 -9.88
CA ALA A 63 -1.74 -2.47 -10.45
C ALA A 63 -1.65 -3.84 -9.77
N LEU A 64 -0.45 -4.28 -9.39
CA LEU A 64 -0.27 -5.54 -8.63
C LEU A 64 -0.86 -5.43 -7.23
N HIS A 65 -0.73 -4.28 -6.58
CA HIS A 65 -1.25 -4.06 -5.24
C HIS A 65 -2.78 -4.08 -5.22
N LEU A 66 -3.41 -3.38 -6.16
CA LEU A 66 -4.86 -3.43 -6.37
C LEU A 66 -5.34 -4.84 -6.74
N ALA A 67 -4.54 -5.61 -7.49
CA ALA A 67 -4.92 -6.97 -7.89
C ALA A 67 -4.91 -7.93 -6.71
N CYS A 68 -4.00 -7.72 -5.75
CA CYS A 68 -4.00 -8.45 -4.49
C CYS A 68 -5.22 -8.09 -3.64
N CYS A 69 -5.55 -6.80 -3.53
CA CYS A 69 -6.73 -6.34 -2.77
C CYS A 69 -8.03 -6.90 -3.37
N PHE A 70 -8.18 -6.80 -4.69
CA PHE A 70 -9.29 -7.37 -5.44
C PHE A 70 -9.41 -8.89 -5.26
N GLY A 71 -8.30 -9.62 -5.38
CA GLY A 71 -8.28 -11.08 -5.23
C GLY A 71 -8.59 -11.55 -3.81
N ALA A 72 -8.25 -10.76 -2.80
CA ALA A 72 -8.52 -11.05 -1.40
C ALA A 72 -9.88 -10.48 -0.90
N GLY A 73 -10.56 -9.67 -1.71
CA GLY A 73 -11.81 -9.01 -1.31
C GLY A 73 -11.63 -8.01 -0.17
N ILE A 74 -10.50 -7.30 -0.13
CA ILE A 74 -10.16 -6.33 0.92
C ILE A 74 -10.13 -4.91 0.36
N GLU A 75 -10.31 -3.95 1.26
CA GLU A 75 -10.21 -2.52 0.97
C GLU A 75 -8.74 -2.08 0.94
N ILE A 76 -8.39 -1.23 -0.03
CA ILE A 76 -7.12 -0.52 -0.03
C ILE A 76 -7.25 0.79 0.77
N VAL A 77 -6.31 1.05 1.65
CA VAL A 77 -6.18 2.33 2.36
C VAL A 77 -4.95 3.04 1.81
N THR A 78 -5.10 4.27 1.32
CA THR A 78 -4.00 5.00 0.67
C THR A 78 -4.12 6.51 0.83
N CYS A 79 -2.98 7.19 0.90
CA CYS A 79 -2.89 8.65 0.78
C CYS A 79 -2.53 9.11 -0.64
N ASP A 80 -2.39 8.18 -1.59
CA ASP A 80 -2.15 8.46 -3.01
C ASP A 80 -3.49 8.58 -3.75
N GLU A 81 -3.79 9.81 -4.20
CA GLU A 81 -5.03 10.15 -4.90
C GLU A 81 -5.15 9.45 -6.26
N VAL A 82 -4.04 9.26 -6.97
CA VAL A 82 -4.02 8.58 -8.27
C VAL A 82 -4.31 7.10 -8.09
N LEU A 83 -3.77 6.49 -7.04
CA LEU A 83 -4.06 5.10 -6.69
C LEU A 83 -5.52 4.93 -6.27
N ALA A 84 -6.06 5.84 -5.46
CA ALA A 84 -7.45 5.82 -5.02
C ALA A 84 -8.42 5.96 -6.20
N SER A 85 -8.18 6.93 -7.10
CA SER A 85 -8.95 7.11 -8.32
C SER A 85 -8.90 5.87 -9.21
N SER A 86 -7.73 5.25 -9.34
CA SER A 86 -7.57 4.01 -10.11
C SER A 86 -8.32 2.83 -9.49
N ALA A 87 -8.37 2.75 -8.16
CA ALA A 87 -9.12 1.71 -7.44
C ALA A 87 -10.62 1.80 -7.74
N ASP A 88 -11.18 3.01 -7.72
CA ASP A 88 -12.59 3.27 -8.05
C ASP A 88 -12.93 2.83 -9.49
N VAL A 89 -12.12 3.24 -10.48
CA VAL A 89 -12.28 2.84 -11.89
C VAL A 89 -12.22 1.31 -12.07
N LEU A 90 -11.45 0.62 -11.24
CA LEU A 90 -11.26 -0.83 -11.31
C LEU A 90 -12.21 -1.62 -10.41
N GLY A 91 -13.10 -0.95 -9.66
CA GLY A 91 -14.05 -1.59 -8.75
C GLY A 91 -13.40 -2.25 -7.54
N VAL A 92 -12.27 -1.72 -7.07
CA VAL A 92 -11.60 -2.16 -5.84
C VAL A 92 -12.04 -1.23 -4.70
N PRO A 93 -12.61 -1.75 -3.59
CA PRO A 93 -12.97 -0.91 -2.45
C PRO A 93 -11.75 -0.13 -1.95
N CYS A 94 -11.94 1.19 -1.76
CA CYS A 94 -10.84 2.09 -1.44
C CYS A 94 -11.26 3.12 -0.38
N ARG A 95 -10.36 3.35 0.56
CA ARG A 95 -10.43 4.44 1.53
C ARG A 95 -9.22 5.36 1.34
N PHE A 96 -9.50 6.56 0.85
CA PHE A 96 -8.50 7.62 0.79
C PHE A 96 -8.33 8.27 2.16
N VAL A 97 -7.08 8.44 2.61
CA VAL A 97 -6.75 9.11 3.88
C VAL A 97 -5.98 10.38 3.55
N ALA A 98 -6.66 11.52 3.66
CA ALA A 98 -6.08 12.83 3.35
C ALA A 98 -5.19 13.36 4.48
N ASP A 99 -5.50 12.99 5.73
CA ASP A 99 -4.79 13.43 6.94
C ASP A 99 -4.46 12.20 7.80
N MET A 100 -3.18 11.84 7.89
CA MET A 100 -2.70 10.98 8.98
C MET A 100 -2.55 11.86 10.23
N GLU A 101 -3.64 12.15 10.92
CA GLU A 101 -3.51 12.26 12.38
C GLU A 101 -3.09 10.86 12.85
N ILE A 102 -1.85 10.72 13.27
CA ILE A 102 -1.33 9.46 13.82
C ILE A 102 -2.24 9.10 15.01
N VAL A 103 -3.17 8.18 14.78
CA VAL A 103 -4.00 7.62 15.84
C VAL A 103 -3.05 6.88 16.76
N SER A 104 -2.82 7.43 17.96
CA SER A 104 -2.14 6.73 19.04
C SER A 104 -2.93 5.47 19.38
N ILE A 105 -2.30 4.31 19.22
CA ILE A 105 -2.69 3.06 19.86
C ILE A 105 -1.63 2.78 20.94
#